data_AF-A0A1I5V2C7-F1
#
_entry.id   AF-A0A1I5V2C7-F1
#
_cell.length_a   1.000
_cell.length_b   1.000
_cell.length_c   1.000
_cell.angle_alpha   90.00
_cell.angle_beta   90.00
_cell.angle_gamma   90.00
#
_symmetry.space_group_name_H-M   'P 1'
#
loop_
_entity.id
_entity.type
_entity.pdbx_description
1 polymer ?
#
loop_
_entity_poly.entity_id
_entity_poly.type
_entity_poly.pdbx_seq_one_letter_code
_entity_poly.pdbx_strand_id
1 'polypeptide(L)'
;MVRASPNARLILTTREHIFGQALGASERLRQAGLDGSKILLRIGDYSLRQKAQILYNHLYFSDLPDTYKGALLASDFYLEIVKHPKFNPRLIEWLSSFSRISSIPASRYRDFVRDLLRDPSEVWMHAYEQQLSDAGRSLLLAVYSLGGKAEGVVLQPAFKKLHEVRATRWGLPRRPEDWATAMAELANAFVRPTGKSAFEVLDPSVIDLVNAVVRKAPENAVDLVLGAIDFSQIKRVWEVGKIGVAGVRTALVQHGAPIASAIENCVLRTHRLVAHQDGVALIEWTEEARVAEILSFADVMKTQNMLDVAKRLADAMLAAWLERGIMINDGVDALRALEGTSWAPLKFPALERQLSERLVEEAQIGCRSDELREIVSVLDLEGPANAQRLAALQAAFENSRYQIASAIDECRRDGDFKGVRDDYELFASTLGVDISEELERLDAAHSEYSDYEEQRADQMMDEYRERQHEARASEDNVRDMFGSLRSGPGE
;
A
#
# COMPACT_ATOMS: atom_id res chain seq x y z
N MET A 1 -30.93 24.93 32.11
CA MET A 1 -30.85 23.71 32.93
C MET A 1 -29.42 23.41 33.39
N VAL A 2 -28.43 23.17 32.52
CA VAL A 2 -27.06 22.83 32.98
C VAL A 2 -26.34 24.01 33.66
N ARG A 3 -26.42 25.22 33.09
CA ARG A 3 -25.75 26.44 33.63
C ARG A 3 -26.21 26.86 35.03
N ALA A 4 -27.42 26.46 35.43
CA ALA A 4 -28.02 26.84 36.71
C ALA A 4 -27.73 25.82 37.84
N SER A 5 -27.11 24.68 37.52
CA SER A 5 -26.79 23.64 38.50
C SER A 5 -25.29 23.66 38.82
N PRO A 6 -24.89 23.86 40.09
CA PRO A 6 -23.47 23.86 40.47
C PRO A 6 -22.78 22.51 40.23
N ASN A 7 -23.56 21.43 40.21
CA ASN A 7 -23.08 20.06 40.13
C ASN A 7 -23.25 19.43 38.73
N ALA A 8 -23.64 20.21 37.73
CA ALA A 8 -23.78 19.72 36.36
C ALA A 8 -22.62 20.18 35.48
N ARG A 9 -22.16 19.30 34.59
CA ARG A 9 -21.21 19.60 33.52
C ARG A 9 -21.78 19.10 32.19
N LEU A 10 -21.59 19.88 31.13
CA LEU A 10 -21.93 19.46 29.76
C LEU A 10 -20.65 19.00 29.07
N ILE A 11 -20.60 17.74 28.67
CA ILE A 11 -19.52 17.18 27.86
C ILE A 11 -20.07 16.98 26.45
N LEU A 12 -19.40 17.57 25.47
CA LEU A 12 -19.71 17.39 24.05
C LEU A 12 -18.53 16.66 23.41
N THR A 13 -18.83 15.52 22.80
CA THR A 13 -17.84 14.76 22.01
C THR A 13 -18.13 14.96 20.54
N THR A 14 -17.13 15.34 19.77
CA THR A 14 -17.24 15.48 18.32
C THR A 14 -15.87 15.25 17.70
N ARG A 15 -15.83 14.99 16.40
CA ARG A 15 -14.56 14.94 15.66
C ARG A 15 -14.04 16.36 15.45
N GLU A 16 -12.73 16.52 15.46
CA GLU A 16 -12.04 17.81 15.40
C GLU A 16 -12.52 18.69 14.23
N HIS A 17 -12.65 18.10 13.04
CA HIS A 17 -13.10 18.81 11.84
C HIS A 17 -14.60 19.13 11.86
N ILE A 18 -15.46 18.30 12.46
CA ILE A 18 -16.90 18.59 12.62
C ILE A 18 -17.08 19.78 13.55
N PHE A 19 -16.27 19.84 14.61
CA PHE A 19 -16.22 21.01 15.49
C PHE A 19 -15.80 22.27 14.72
N GLY A 20 -14.75 22.17 13.90
CA GLY A 20 -14.32 23.26 13.03
C GLY A 20 -15.42 23.74 12.06
N GLN A 21 -16.14 22.82 11.43
CA GLN A 21 -17.28 23.15 10.56
C GLN A 21 -18.42 23.84 11.33
N ALA A 22 -18.76 23.34 12.52
CA ALA A 22 -19.81 23.93 13.36
C ALA A 22 -19.46 25.35 13.82
N LEU A 23 -18.19 25.60 14.17
CA LEU A 23 -17.68 26.94 14.47
C LEU A 23 -17.72 27.86 13.25
N GLY A 24 -17.42 27.34 12.06
CA GLY A 24 -17.51 28.06 10.79
C GLY A 24 -18.94 28.48 10.44
N ALA A 25 -19.90 27.57 10.65
CA ALA A 25 -21.31 27.75 10.29
C ALA A 25 -22.13 28.57 11.30
N SER A 26 -21.66 28.73 12.54
CA SER A 26 -22.43 29.38 13.61
C SER A 26 -21.61 30.40 14.39
N GLU A 27 -21.93 31.67 14.18
CA GLU A 27 -21.31 32.77 14.90
C GLU A 27 -21.54 32.70 16.42
N ARG A 28 -22.72 32.22 16.82
CA ARG A 28 -23.08 32.06 18.24
C ARG A 28 -22.27 30.96 18.93
N LEU A 29 -21.87 29.91 18.21
CA LEU A 29 -20.97 28.87 18.73
C LEU A 29 -19.52 29.39 18.81
N ARG A 30 -19.07 30.17 17.83
CA ARG A 30 -17.75 30.82 17.83
C ARG A 30 -17.57 31.73 19.05
N GLN A 31 -18.57 32.56 19.33
CA GLN A 31 -18.58 33.49 20.47
C GLN A 31 -18.76 32.80 21.82
N ALA A 32 -19.15 31.52 21.85
CA ALA A 32 -19.31 30.76 23.09
C ALA A 32 -17.98 30.34 23.72
N GLY A 33 -16.84 30.60 23.07
CA GLY A 33 -15.50 30.35 23.64
C GLY A 33 -15.17 28.86 23.83
N LEU A 34 -15.84 27.98 23.08
CA LEU A 34 -15.69 26.52 23.21
C LEU A 34 -14.27 26.04 22.87
N ASP A 35 -13.53 26.78 22.03
CA ASP A 35 -12.13 26.49 21.70
C ASP A 35 -11.23 26.47 22.94
N GLY A 36 -11.46 27.36 23.91
CA GLY A 36 -10.68 27.41 25.16
C GLY A 36 -10.95 26.24 26.11
N SER A 37 -12.00 25.46 25.86
CA SER A 37 -12.36 24.26 26.64
C SER A 37 -12.20 22.96 25.84
N LYS A 38 -11.56 23.02 24.66
CA LYS A 38 -11.37 21.88 23.77
C LYS A 38 -10.30 20.94 24.34
N ILE A 39 -10.66 19.66 24.50
CA ILE A 39 -9.71 18.58 24.78
C ILE A 39 -9.58 17.76 23.49
N LEU A 40 -8.40 17.78 22.86
CA LEU A 40 -8.13 17.00 21.66
C LEU A 40 -7.55 15.63 22.05
N LEU A 41 -8.34 14.57 21.89
CA LEU A 41 -7.86 13.20 22.01
C LEU A 41 -7.30 12.74 20.66
N ARG A 42 -5.97 12.62 20.56
CA ARG A 42 -5.31 12.03 19.39
C ARG A 42 -5.31 10.51 19.56
N ILE A 43 -5.97 9.80 18.64
CA ILE A 43 -5.95 8.34 18.62
C ILE A 43 -4.60 7.92 18.01
N GLY A 44 -3.63 7.58 18.86
CA GLY A 44 -2.46 6.80 18.48
C GLY A 44 -2.75 5.30 18.61
N ASP A 45 -1.72 4.47 18.49
CA ASP A 45 -1.87 3.03 18.74
C ASP A 45 -2.30 2.77 20.19
N TYR A 46 -3.34 1.95 20.35
CA TYR A 46 -3.79 1.57 21.69
C TYR A 46 -2.75 0.68 22.36
N SER A 47 -2.30 1.08 23.55
CA SER A 47 -1.48 0.20 24.39
C SER A 47 -2.25 -1.07 24.75
N LEU A 48 -1.52 -2.14 25.11
CA LEU A 48 -2.14 -3.40 25.53
C LEU A 48 -3.19 -3.17 26.64
N ARG A 49 -2.87 -2.33 27.62
CA ARG A 49 -3.77 -1.96 28.71
C ARG A 49 -5.02 -1.22 28.23
N GLN A 50 -4.88 -0.31 27.26
CA GLN A 50 -6.02 0.41 26.69
C GLN A 50 -6.94 -0.54 25.91
N LYS A 51 -6.37 -1.41 25.05
CA LYS A 51 -7.13 -2.44 24.33
C LYS A 51 -7.89 -3.36 25.30
N ALA A 52 -7.21 -3.77 26.36
CA ALA A 52 -7.78 -4.57 27.43
C ALA A 52 -8.94 -3.84 28.15
N GLN A 53 -8.79 -2.56 28.48
CA GLN A 53 -9.85 -1.77 29.12
C GLN A 53 -11.06 -1.61 28.19
N ILE A 54 -10.84 -1.40 26.89
CA ILE A 54 -11.89 -1.29 25.88
C ILE A 54 -12.68 -2.59 25.83
N LEU A 55 -12.01 -3.74 25.67
CA LEU A 55 -12.66 -5.05 25.69
C LEU A 55 -13.39 -5.31 26.99
N TYR A 56 -12.75 -5.07 28.14
CA TYR A 56 -13.36 -5.23 29.45
C TYR A 56 -14.66 -4.43 29.57
N ASN A 57 -14.64 -3.14 29.24
CA ASN A 57 -15.80 -2.27 29.35
C ASN A 57 -16.95 -2.77 28.45
N HIS A 58 -16.65 -3.13 27.20
CA HIS A 58 -17.66 -3.65 26.29
C HIS A 58 -18.27 -4.97 26.79
N LEU A 59 -17.47 -5.88 27.35
CA LEU A 59 -18.01 -7.12 27.93
C LEU A 59 -18.81 -6.86 29.21
N TYR A 60 -18.33 -5.97 30.08
CA TYR A 60 -18.98 -5.63 31.34
C TYR A 60 -20.38 -5.05 31.11
N PHE A 61 -20.51 -4.08 30.18
CA PHE A 61 -21.76 -3.40 29.87
C PHE A 61 -22.58 -4.05 28.74
N SER A 62 -22.14 -5.19 28.19
CA SER A 62 -22.85 -5.90 27.11
C SER A 62 -24.13 -6.59 27.57
N ASP A 63 -25.02 -6.80 26.58
CA ASP A 63 -26.19 -7.68 26.65
C ASP A 63 -25.83 -9.16 26.38
N LEU A 64 -24.55 -9.53 26.33
CA LEU A 64 -24.11 -10.89 26.09
C LEU A 64 -24.50 -11.83 27.24
N PRO A 65 -25.06 -13.02 26.95
CA PRO A 65 -25.27 -14.06 27.95
C PRO A 65 -23.96 -14.55 28.55
N ASP A 66 -24.00 -15.04 29.79
CA ASP A 66 -22.80 -15.48 30.53
C ASP A 66 -22.04 -16.62 29.83
N THR A 67 -22.72 -17.44 29.03
CA THR A 67 -22.07 -18.49 28.22
C THR A 67 -21.13 -17.90 27.17
N TYR A 68 -21.47 -16.74 26.59
CA TYR A 68 -20.62 -16.04 25.62
C TYR A 68 -19.48 -15.31 26.32
N LYS A 69 -19.76 -14.63 27.44
CA LYS A 69 -18.71 -14.01 28.27
C LYS A 69 -17.70 -15.06 28.76
N GLY A 70 -18.18 -16.19 29.26
CA GLY A 70 -17.36 -17.33 29.68
C GLY A 70 -16.51 -17.90 28.54
N ALA A 71 -17.05 -17.97 27.32
CA ALA A 71 -16.27 -18.35 26.15
C ALA A 71 -15.11 -17.36 25.93
N LEU A 72 -15.30 -16.05 26.03
CA LEU A 72 -14.21 -15.08 25.86
C LEU A 72 -13.19 -15.08 27.00
N LEU A 73 -13.62 -15.41 28.23
CA LEU A 73 -12.77 -15.38 29.42
C LEU A 73 -11.92 -16.64 29.62
N ALA A 74 -12.38 -17.80 29.15
CA ALA A 74 -11.67 -19.05 29.41
C ALA A 74 -10.41 -19.20 28.54
N SER A 75 -9.41 -19.88 29.12
CA SER A 75 -8.06 -20.07 28.55
C SER A 75 -7.37 -18.76 28.14
N ASP A 76 -7.69 -17.67 28.83
CA ASP A 76 -7.19 -16.31 28.54
C ASP A 76 -7.39 -15.86 27.08
N PHE A 77 -8.45 -16.30 26.41
CA PHE A 77 -8.72 -15.93 25.02
C PHE A 77 -8.85 -14.41 24.82
N TYR A 78 -9.31 -13.65 25.82
CA TYR A 78 -9.29 -12.18 25.80
C TYR A 78 -7.88 -11.60 25.57
N LEU A 79 -6.79 -12.26 26.00
CA LEU A 79 -5.42 -11.85 25.70
C LEU A 79 -5.11 -11.97 24.20
N GLU A 80 -5.63 -13.01 23.55
CA GLU A 80 -5.50 -13.21 22.10
C GLU A 80 -6.17 -12.05 21.35
N ILE A 81 -7.37 -11.64 21.78
CA ILE A 81 -8.13 -10.53 21.21
C ILE A 81 -7.35 -9.22 21.34
N VAL A 82 -6.92 -8.85 22.56
CA VAL A 82 -6.26 -7.55 22.81
C VAL A 82 -4.86 -7.46 22.20
N LYS A 83 -4.17 -8.59 22.00
CA LYS A 83 -2.88 -8.64 21.31
C LYS A 83 -3.01 -8.70 19.79
N HIS A 84 -4.21 -8.94 19.26
CA HIS A 84 -4.41 -9.07 17.82
C HIS A 84 -4.00 -7.77 17.08
N PRO A 85 -3.27 -7.87 15.96
CA PRO A 85 -2.83 -6.69 15.21
C PRO A 85 -4.01 -5.88 14.66
N LYS A 86 -5.10 -6.54 14.22
CA LYS A 86 -6.34 -5.91 13.75
C LYS A 86 -7.34 -5.56 14.86
N PHE A 87 -6.90 -5.36 16.10
CA PHE A 87 -7.81 -4.97 17.20
C PHE A 87 -8.45 -3.61 16.89
N ASN A 88 -9.77 -3.55 16.90
CA ASN A 88 -10.53 -2.34 16.62
C ASN A 88 -11.70 -2.17 17.60
N PRO A 89 -11.86 -1.03 18.29
CA PRO A 89 -12.97 -0.80 19.21
C PRO A 89 -14.36 -1.04 18.60
N ARG A 90 -14.57 -0.77 17.31
CA ARG A 90 -15.83 -1.07 16.60
C ARG A 90 -16.08 -2.57 16.44
N LEU A 91 -15.02 -3.34 16.24
CA LEU A 91 -15.08 -4.81 16.19
C LEU A 91 -15.46 -5.35 17.57
N ILE A 92 -14.88 -4.77 18.63
CA ILE A 92 -15.20 -5.10 20.02
C ILE A 92 -16.65 -4.73 20.38
N GLU A 93 -17.14 -3.57 19.95
CA GLU A 93 -18.53 -3.19 20.12
C GLU A 93 -19.45 -4.20 19.41
N TRP A 94 -19.10 -4.58 18.17
CA TRP A 94 -19.89 -5.50 17.37
C TRP A 94 -19.95 -6.90 17.99
N LEU A 95 -18.81 -7.46 18.43
CA LEU A 95 -18.78 -8.78 19.07
C LEU A 95 -19.53 -8.78 20.41
N SER A 96 -19.63 -7.63 21.07
CA SER A 96 -20.26 -7.47 22.37
C SER A 96 -21.78 -7.20 22.30
N SER A 97 -22.41 -7.29 21.12
CA SER A 97 -23.86 -7.11 20.96
C SER A 97 -24.56 -8.44 20.68
N PHE A 98 -25.38 -8.92 21.63
CA PHE A 98 -26.05 -10.21 21.50
C PHE A 98 -27.01 -10.25 20.31
N SER A 99 -27.73 -9.16 20.05
CA SER A 99 -28.65 -9.06 18.90
C SER A 99 -27.98 -9.40 17.56
N ARG A 100 -26.70 -9.04 17.39
CA ARG A 100 -25.93 -9.25 16.15
C ARG A 100 -25.34 -10.65 16.04
N ILE A 101 -25.06 -11.30 17.18
CA ILE A 101 -24.38 -12.60 17.24
C ILE A 101 -25.29 -13.74 17.72
N SER A 102 -26.58 -13.46 17.92
CA SER A 102 -27.59 -14.41 18.43
C SER A 102 -27.75 -15.68 17.57
N SER A 103 -27.39 -15.62 16.29
CA SER A 103 -27.40 -16.77 15.37
C SER A 103 -26.22 -17.74 15.59
N ILE A 104 -25.22 -17.35 16.38
CA ILE A 104 -23.96 -18.08 16.58
C ILE A 104 -24.02 -18.80 17.92
N PRO A 105 -23.93 -20.13 17.98
CA PRO A 105 -23.90 -20.86 19.26
C PRO A 105 -22.67 -20.50 20.09
N ALA A 106 -22.83 -20.39 21.43
CA ALA A 106 -21.72 -20.07 22.35
C ALA A 106 -20.51 -21.00 22.21
N SER A 107 -20.71 -22.28 21.86
CA SER A 107 -19.63 -23.25 21.62
C SER A 107 -18.74 -22.93 20.43
N ARG A 108 -19.25 -22.19 19.43
CA ARG A 108 -18.50 -21.75 18.23
C ARG A 108 -18.08 -20.29 18.30
N TYR A 109 -18.41 -19.59 19.39
CA TYR A 109 -18.22 -18.16 19.47
C TYR A 109 -16.74 -17.74 19.44
N ARG A 110 -15.83 -18.53 20.04
CA ARG A 110 -14.38 -18.26 19.94
C ARG A 110 -13.86 -18.34 18.52
N ASP A 111 -14.23 -19.39 17.80
CA ASP A 111 -13.79 -19.59 16.41
C ASP A 111 -14.32 -18.46 15.54
N PHE A 112 -15.59 -18.09 15.74
CA PHE A 112 -16.18 -16.93 15.10
C PHE A 112 -15.43 -15.63 15.40
N VAL A 113 -15.05 -15.37 16.66
CA VAL A 113 -14.29 -14.16 17.02
C VAL A 113 -12.90 -14.16 16.38
N ARG A 114 -12.23 -15.32 16.28
CA ARG A 114 -10.96 -15.46 15.54
C ARG A 114 -11.14 -15.14 14.07
N ASP A 115 -12.18 -15.67 13.44
CA ASP A 115 -12.49 -15.43 12.04
C ASP A 115 -12.82 -13.94 11.79
N LEU A 116 -13.58 -13.31 12.69
CA LEU A 116 -13.91 -11.89 12.61
C LEU A 116 -12.69 -10.99 12.84
N LEU A 117 -11.79 -11.33 13.77
CA LEU A 117 -10.53 -10.62 13.97
C LEU A 117 -9.60 -10.76 12.76
N ARG A 118 -9.62 -11.92 12.11
CA ARG A 118 -8.88 -12.19 10.88
C ARG A 118 -9.44 -11.38 9.71
N ASP A 119 -10.77 -11.33 9.58
CA ASP A 119 -11.50 -10.63 8.53
C ASP A 119 -12.73 -9.86 9.06
N PRO A 120 -12.56 -8.58 9.43
CA PRO A 120 -13.68 -7.76 9.90
C PRO A 120 -14.43 -7.07 8.76
N SER A 121 -14.30 -7.55 7.52
CA SER A 121 -14.92 -6.92 6.34
C SER A 121 -16.42 -6.74 6.47
N GLU A 122 -17.15 -7.62 7.15
CA GLU A 122 -18.60 -7.47 7.35
C GLU A 122 -18.96 -6.26 8.22
N VAL A 123 -18.22 -6.02 9.31
CA VAL A 123 -18.43 -4.85 10.20
C VAL A 123 -18.21 -3.57 9.41
N TRP A 124 -17.15 -3.56 8.60
CA TRP A 124 -16.82 -2.45 7.73
C TRP A 124 -17.81 -2.26 6.59
N MET A 125 -18.33 -3.35 6.01
CA MET A 125 -19.28 -3.31 4.90
C MET A 125 -20.59 -2.66 5.36
N HIS A 126 -21.07 -2.99 6.55
CA HIS A 126 -22.24 -2.32 7.12
C HIS A 126 -22.01 -0.82 7.28
N ALA A 127 -20.86 -0.40 7.80
CA ALA A 127 -20.53 1.03 7.94
C ALA A 127 -20.40 1.72 6.57
N TYR A 128 -19.79 1.05 5.59
CA TYR A 128 -19.67 1.55 4.21
C TYR A 128 -21.02 1.73 3.52
N GLU A 129 -21.92 0.76 3.69
CA GLU A 129 -23.24 0.76 3.04
C GLU A 129 -24.22 1.70 3.74
N GLN A 130 -24.19 1.82 5.07
CA GLN A 130 -25.23 2.53 5.83
C GLN A 130 -24.80 3.89 6.41
N GLN A 131 -23.49 4.14 6.58
CA GLN A 131 -23.00 5.34 7.27
C GLN A 131 -22.22 6.31 6.38
N LEU A 132 -21.81 5.88 5.18
CA LEU A 132 -21.11 6.75 4.23
C LEU A 132 -22.06 7.28 3.17
N SER A 133 -21.96 8.58 2.89
CA SER A 133 -22.54 9.17 1.70
C SER A 133 -21.81 8.71 0.44
N ASP A 134 -22.35 8.98 -0.74
CA ASP A 134 -21.67 8.64 -2.00
C ASP A 134 -20.34 9.40 -2.17
N ALA A 135 -20.24 10.61 -1.62
CA ALA A 135 -18.98 11.34 -1.50
C ALA A 135 -18.00 10.59 -0.57
N GLY A 136 -18.45 10.17 0.62
CA GLY A 136 -17.65 9.36 1.54
C GLY A 136 -17.13 8.07 0.90
N ARG A 137 -18.00 7.33 0.21
CA ARG A 137 -17.62 6.12 -0.55
C ARG A 137 -16.60 6.42 -1.64
N SER A 138 -16.75 7.55 -2.35
CA SER A 138 -15.81 7.97 -3.40
C SER A 138 -14.44 8.30 -2.83
N LEU A 139 -14.39 8.96 -1.67
CA LEU A 139 -13.13 9.23 -0.98
C LEU A 139 -12.45 7.95 -0.51
N LEU A 140 -13.19 6.98 0.03
CA LEU A 140 -12.61 5.72 0.48
C LEU A 140 -11.99 4.95 -0.70
N LEU A 141 -12.69 4.89 -1.83
CA LEU A 141 -12.18 4.31 -3.08
C LEU A 141 -10.93 5.04 -3.59
N ALA A 142 -10.90 6.38 -3.51
CA ALA A 142 -9.73 7.17 -3.90
C ALA A 142 -8.50 6.86 -3.03
N VAL A 143 -8.65 6.85 -1.69
CA VAL A 143 -7.56 6.47 -0.75
C VAL A 143 -7.06 5.06 -1.05
N TYR A 144 -7.98 4.12 -1.23
CA TYR A 144 -7.66 2.74 -1.58
C TYR A 144 -6.85 2.65 -2.89
N SER A 145 -7.27 3.37 -3.93
CA SER A 145 -6.58 3.35 -5.24
C SER A 145 -5.16 3.91 -5.16
N LEU A 146 -4.88 4.81 -4.22
CA LEU A 146 -3.55 5.35 -3.95
C LEU A 146 -2.73 4.48 -2.97
N GLY A 147 -3.09 3.21 -2.79
CA GLY A 147 -2.35 2.28 -1.94
C GLY A 147 -2.69 2.38 -0.46
N GLY A 148 -3.78 3.07 -0.09
CA GLY A 148 -4.24 3.19 1.29
C GLY A 148 -3.58 4.30 2.10
N LYS A 149 -2.62 5.03 1.53
CA LYS A 149 -1.97 6.19 2.14
C LYS A 149 -1.65 7.23 1.06
N ALA A 150 -2.04 8.48 1.28
CA ALA A 150 -1.78 9.55 0.34
C ALA A 150 -1.70 10.92 1.01
N GLU A 151 -0.87 11.80 0.46
CA GLU A 151 -0.89 13.22 0.81
C GLU A 151 -2.17 13.90 0.35
N GLY A 152 -2.68 14.88 1.12
CA GLY A 152 -3.89 15.62 0.77
C GLY A 152 -3.82 16.27 -0.62
N VAL A 153 -2.63 16.74 -1.03
CA VAL A 153 -2.40 17.36 -2.36
C VAL A 153 -2.58 16.39 -3.53
N VAL A 154 -2.41 15.09 -3.31
CA VAL A 154 -2.67 14.03 -4.29
C VAL A 154 -4.08 13.48 -4.13
N LEU A 155 -4.50 13.26 -2.88
CA LEU A 155 -5.77 12.63 -2.55
C LEU A 155 -6.97 13.49 -2.98
N GLN A 156 -6.91 14.81 -2.82
CA GLN A 156 -8.03 15.69 -3.17
C GLN A 156 -8.31 15.72 -4.69
N PRO A 157 -7.31 15.89 -5.58
CA PRO A 157 -7.51 15.73 -7.02
C PRO A 157 -8.01 14.33 -7.42
N ALA A 158 -7.47 13.26 -6.81
CA ALA A 158 -7.89 11.88 -7.08
C ALA A 158 -9.37 11.67 -6.70
N PHE A 159 -9.76 12.12 -5.51
CA PHE A 159 -11.16 12.13 -5.08
C PHE A 159 -12.04 12.91 -6.06
N LYS A 160 -11.65 14.14 -6.42
CA LYS A 160 -12.48 15.00 -7.26
C LYS A 160 -12.74 14.36 -8.63
N LYS A 161 -11.69 13.79 -9.25
CA LYS A 161 -11.80 13.13 -10.55
C LYS A 161 -12.65 11.86 -10.47
N LEU A 162 -12.42 11.01 -9.48
CA LEU A 162 -13.22 9.80 -9.27
C LEU A 162 -14.68 10.13 -8.97
N HIS A 163 -14.94 11.07 -8.07
CA HIS A 163 -16.28 11.46 -7.67
C HIS A 163 -17.05 12.08 -8.85
N GLU A 164 -16.39 12.84 -9.72
CA GLU A 164 -16.95 13.30 -10.98
C GLU A 164 -17.42 12.16 -11.88
N VAL A 165 -16.55 11.18 -12.13
CA VAL A 165 -16.87 10.01 -12.94
C VAL A 165 -18.08 9.27 -12.37
N ARG A 166 -18.06 9.01 -11.06
CA ARG A 166 -19.17 8.31 -10.39
C ARG A 166 -20.47 9.11 -10.46
N ALA A 167 -20.41 10.42 -10.27
CA ALA A 167 -21.59 11.27 -10.37
C ALA A 167 -22.20 11.24 -11.78
N THR A 168 -21.38 11.30 -12.82
CA THR A 168 -21.85 11.20 -14.21
C THR A 168 -22.44 9.83 -14.52
N ARG A 169 -21.78 8.74 -14.09
CA ARG A 169 -22.20 7.37 -14.43
C ARG A 169 -23.44 6.92 -13.67
N TRP A 170 -23.60 7.33 -12.43
CA TRP A 170 -24.66 6.86 -11.53
C TRP A 170 -25.71 7.91 -11.19
N GLY A 171 -25.60 9.12 -11.76
CA GLY A 171 -26.54 10.21 -11.50
C GLY A 171 -26.47 10.76 -10.07
N LEU A 172 -25.29 10.72 -9.44
CA LEU A 172 -25.11 11.18 -8.07
C LEU A 172 -25.13 12.71 -8.01
N PRO A 173 -25.72 13.32 -6.96
CA PRO A 173 -25.64 14.76 -6.76
C PRO A 173 -24.18 15.17 -6.49
N ARG A 174 -23.75 16.31 -7.05
CA ARG A 174 -22.46 16.95 -6.72
C ARG A 174 -22.67 18.29 -6.05
N ARG A 175 -21.85 18.56 -5.04
CA ARG A 175 -21.82 19.80 -4.28
C ARG A 175 -20.37 20.24 -4.06
N PRO A 176 -20.09 21.55 -3.98
CA PRO A 176 -18.74 22.04 -3.67
C PRO A 176 -18.19 21.50 -2.33
N GLU A 177 -19.06 21.17 -1.39
CA GLU A 177 -18.72 20.72 -0.04
C GLU A 177 -18.49 19.21 0.08
N ASP A 178 -18.62 18.44 -1.01
CA ASP A 178 -18.54 16.97 -0.99
C ASP A 178 -17.20 16.47 -0.45
N TRP A 179 -16.09 17.14 -0.77
CA TRP A 179 -14.79 16.81 -0.19
C TRP A 179 -14.78 16.95 1.33
N ALA A 180 -15.27 18.09 1.84
CA ALA A 180 -15.30 18.36 3.27
C ALA A 180 -16.24 17.41 4.01
N THR A 181 -17.35 17.04 3.38
CA THR A 181 -18.34 16.08 3.89
C THR A 181 -17.74 14.67 3.94
N ALA A 182 -17.13 14.21 2.85
CA ALA A 182 -16.48 12.90 2.77
C ALA A 182 -15.33 12.78 3.76
N MET A 183 -14.45 13.78 3.83
CA MET A 183 -13.39 13.81 4.85
C MET A 183 -13.98 13.78 6.25
N ALA A 184 -15.12 14.43 6.47
CA ALA A 184 -15.73 14.46 7.77
C ALA A 184 -16.25 13.10 8.24
N GLU A 185 -16.83 12.34 7.31
CA GLU A 185 -17.33 11.00 7.53
C GLU A 185 -16.20 9.98 7.74
N LEU A 186 -15.10 10.09 6.97
CA LEU A 186 -14.03 9.10 6.97
C LEU A 186 -12.98 9.33 8.06
N ALA A 187 -12.70 10.58 8.42
CA ALA A 187 -11.65 10.90 9.39
C ALA A 187 -11.92 10.25 10.75
N ASN A 188 -10.90 9.55 11.26
CA ASN A 188 -10.91 8.73 12.48
C ASN A 188 -11.99 7.63 12.50
N ALA A 189 -12.54 7.27 11.33
CA ALA A 189 -13.50 6.19 11.16
C ALA A 189 -12.97 5.12 10.21
N PHE A 190 -12.42 5.54 9.07
CA PHE A 190 -11.83 4.68 8.05
C PHE A 190 -10.40 5.11 7.70
N VAL A 191 -10.09 6.40 7.89
CA VAL A 191 -8.77 6.97 7.63
C VAL A 191 -8.32 7.80 8.82
N ARG A 192 -7.01 7.85 9.07
CA ARG A 192 -6.39 8.69 10.10
C ARG A 192 -5.32 9.60 9.47
N PRO A 193 -5.11 10.81 10.02
CA PRO A 193 -3.96 11.63 9.64
C PRO A 193 -2.65 10.91 9.97
N THR A 194 -1.65 11.08 9.10
CA THR A 194 -0.29 10.56 9.28
C THR A 194 0.72 11.59 8.76
N GLY A 195 1.84 11.75 9.46
CA GLY A 195 2.80 12.83 9.15
C GLY A 195 2.18 14.23 9.22
N LYS A 196 2.64 15.15 8.35
CA LYS A 196 2.20 16.56 8.35
C LYS A 196 0.91 16.81 7.58
N SER A 197 0.70 16.10 6.47
CA SER A 197 -0.36 16.41 5.50
C SER A 197 -0.96 15.16 4.83
N ALA A 198 -0.59 13.96 5.28
CA ALA A 198 -1.04 12.72 4.69
C ALA A 198 -2.18 12.07 5.49
N PHE A 199 -2.91 11.21 4.80
CA PHE A 199 -3.97 10.40 5.35
C PHE A 199 -3.69 8.95 5.00
N GLU A 200 -3.88 8.05 5.95
CA GLU A 200 -3.77 6.61 5.73
C GLU A 200 -5.01 5.89 6.25
N VAL A 201 -5.30 4.71 5.70
CA VAL A 201 -6.33 3.85 6.25
C VAL A 201 -6.07 3.56 7.72
N LEU A 202 -7.14 3.51 8.50
CA LEU A 202 -7.06 3.32 9.95
C LEU A 202 -6.38 1.99 10.30
N ASP A 203 -6.70 0.93 9.55
CA ASP A 203 -6.23 -0.44 9.74
C ASP A 203 -6.24 -1.18 8.38
N PRO A 204 -5.35 -2.17 8.15
CA PRO A 204 -5.35 -2.96 6.91
C PRO A 204 -6.70 -3.60 6.53
N SER A 205 -7.56 -3.90 7.50
CA SER A 205 -8.90 -4.41 7.22
C SER A 205 -9.82 -3.46 6.45
N VAL A 206 -9.53 -2.16 6.43
CA VAL A 206 -10.24 -1.20 5.57
C VAL A 206 -9.90 -1.46 4.10
N ILE A 207 -8.69 -1.92 3.80
CA ILE A 207 -8.31 -2.35 2.44
C ILE A 207 -9.03 -3.65 2.09
N ASP A 208 -9.11 -4.60 3.02
CA ASP A 208 -9.88 -5.84 2.86
C ASP A 208 -11.36 -5.56 2.54
N LEU A 209 -11.97 -4.59 3.25
CA LEU A 209 -13.31 -4.08 2.94
C LEU A 209 -13.40 -3.60 1.49
N VAL A 210 -12.51 -2.69 1.06
CA VAL A 210 -12.63 -2.09 -0.27
C VAL A 210 -12.41 -3.14 -1.37
N ASN A 211 -11.52 -4.11 -1.13
CA ASN A 211 -11.40 -5.29 -1.98
C ASN A 211 -12.74 -6.02 -2.10
N ALA A 212 -13.43 -6.28 -0.98
CA ALA A 212 -14.75 -6.91 -0.99
C ALA A 212 -15.80 -6.08 -1.75
N VAL A 213 -15.79 -4.74 -1.62
CA VAL A 213 -16.68 -3.82 -2.35
C VAL A 213 -16.46 -3.92 -3.87
N VAL A 214 -15.20 -3.89 -4.32
CA VAL A 214 -14.85 -3.98 -5.74
C VAL A 214 -15.18 -5.38 -6.29
N ARG A 215 -14.99 -6.44 -5.50
CA ARG A 215 -15.35 -7.81 -5.90
C ARG A 215 -16.86 -8.01 -6.01
N LYS A 216 -17.63 -7.49 -5.05
CA LYS A 216 -19.10 -7.57 -5.02
C LYS A 216 -19.73 -6.79 -6.18
N ALA A 217 -19.13 -5.66 -6.55
CA ALA A 217 -19.58 -4.81 -7.65
C ALA A 217 -18.38 -4.36 -8.52
N PRO A 218 -18.00 -5.14 -9.55
CA PRO A 218 -16.87 -4.86 -10.44
C PRO A 218 -16.93 -3.51 -11.16
N GLU A 219 -18.11 -2.91 -11.27
CA GLU A 219 -18.27 -1.56 -11.82
C GLU A 219 -17.54 -0.47 -11.03
N ASN A 220 -17.27 -0.70 -9.72
CA ASN A 220 -16.40 0.16 -8.95
C ASN A 220 -14.95 0.14 -9.48
N ALA A 221 -14.47 -0.98 -10.03
CA ALA A 221 -13.15 -1.03 -10.67
C ALA A 221 -13.12 -0.17 -11.94
N VAL A 222 -14.20 -0.18 -12.72
CA VAL A 222 -14.36 0.66 -13.90
C VAL A 222 -14.35 2.14 -13.50
N ASP A 223 -15.10 2.52 -12.46
CA ASP A 223 -15.08 3.88 -11.90
C ASP A 223 -13.67 4.31 -11.50
N LEU A 224 -12.95 3.42 -10.80
CA LEU A 224 -11.58 3.68 -10.34
C LEU A 224 -10.61 3.91 -11.49
N VAL A 225 -10.68 3.13 -12.57
CA VAL A 225 -9.80 3.30 -13.74
C VAL A 225 -10.16 4.57 -14.52
N LEU A 226 -11.45 4.82 -14.77
CA LEU A 226 -11.90 6.03 -15.46
C LEU A 226 -11.61 7.31 -14.64
N GLY A 227 -11.62 7.19 -13.31
CA GLY A 227 -11.35 8.26 -12.36
C GLY A 227 -9.88 8.42 -11.96
N ALA A 228 -8.97 7.62 -12.52
CA ALA A 228 -7.55 7.66 -12.18
C ALA A 228 -6.89 8.97 -12.64
N ILE A 229 -6.04 9.51 -11.78
CA ILE A 229 -5.16 10.65 -12.09
C ILE A 229 -3.70 10.22 -12.23
N ASP A 230 -3.36 9.01 -11.79
CA ASP A 230 -2.04 8.44 -11.85
C ASP A 230 -2.12 6.94 -12.18
N PHE A 231 -1.12 6.42 -12.87
CA PHE A 231 -1.10 5.04 -13.31
C PHE A 231 -1.01 4.02 -12.14
N SER A 232 -0.42 4.40 -11.01
CA SER A 232 -0.39 3.57 -9.80
C SER A 232 -1.79 3.15 -9.33
N GLN A 233 -2.79 4.01 -9.51
CA GLN A 233 -4.19 3.70 -9.20
C GLN A 233 -4.74 2.57 -10.09
N ILE A 234 -4.38 2.60 -11.38
CA ILE A 234 -4.78 1.58 -12.36
C ILE A 234 -4.10 0.25 -12.02
N LYS A 235 -2.80 0.26 -11.71
CA LYS A 235 -2.09 -0.93 -11.23
C LYS A 235 -2.75 -1.54 -10.01
N ARG A 236 -3.11 -0.72 -9.03
CA ARG A 236 -3.73 -1.19 -7.80
C ARG A 236 -5.07 -1.89 -8.05
N VAL A 237 -5.92 -1.32 -8.91
CA VAL A 237 -7.18 -1.95 -9.32
C VAL A 237 -6.93 -3.27 -10.04
N TRP A 238 -5.89 -3.29 -10.88
CA TRP A 238 -5.52 -4.45 -11.67
C TRP A 238 -5.02 -5.64 -10.83
N GLU A 239 -4.19 -5.39 -9.81
CA GLU A 239 -3.69 -6.40 -8.87
C GLU A 239 -4.84 -7.15 -8.18
N VAL A 240 -5.90 -6.45 -7.81
CA VAL A 240 -7.09 -7.09 -7.22
C VAL A 240 -7.81 -8.00 -8.21
N GLY A 241 -7.77 -7.69 -9.50
CA GLY A 241 -8.24 -8.57 -10.56
C GLY A 241 -7.36 -9.80 -10.79
N LYS A 242 -6.11 -9.85 -10.30
CA LYS A 242 -5.23 -11.05 -10.37
C LYS A 242 -5.57 -12.10 -9.30
N ILE A 243 -6.03 -11.68 -8.12
CA ILE A 243 -6.34 -12.56 -6.97
C ILE A 243 -7.76 -13.18 -7.12
N GLY A 244 -8.01 -13.85 -8.25
CA GLY A 244 -9.10 -14.82 -8.39
C GLY A 244 -10.50 -14.29 -8.72
N VAL A 245 -10.66 -13.11 -9.32
CA VAL A 245 -12.01 -12.58 -9.66
C VAL A 245 -12.12 -12.22 -11.14
N ALA A 246 -12.63 -13.16 -11.94
CA ALA A 246 -12.92 -12.96 -13.36
C ALA A 246 -13.77 -11.70 -13.61
N GLY A 247 -14.69 -11.35 -12.70
CA GLY A 247 -15.60 -10.22 -12.83
C GLY A 247 -14.94 -8.85 -13.00
N VAL A 248 -13.82 -8.56 -12.34
CA VAL A 248 -13.13 -7.26 -12.46
C VAL A 248 -12.51 -7.09 -13.84
N ARG A 249 -11.76 -8.10 -14.31
CA ARG A 249 -11.14 -8.07 -15.64
C ARG A 249 -12.18 -8.02 -16.74
N THR A 250 -13.23 -8.84 -16.61
CA THR A 250 -14.34 -8.87 -17.57
C THR A 250 -15.00 -7.49 -17.66
N ALA A 251 -15.27 -6.82 -16.53
CA ALA A 251 -15.83 -5.47 -16.54
C ALA A 251 -14.92 -4.47 -17.27
N LEU A 252 -13.62 -4.43 -16.94
CA LEU A 252 -12.67 -3.52 -17.60
C LEU A 252 -12.58 -3.76 -19.11
N VAL A 253 -12.57 -5.02 -19.55
CA VAL A 253 -12.55 -5.38 -20.98
C VAL A 253 -13.85 -4.99 -21.68
N GLN A 254 -15.01 -5.19 -21.04
CA GLN A 254 -16.32 -4.83 -21.60
C GLN A 254 -16.48 -3.33 -21.82
N HIS A 255 -15.90 -2.49 -20.95
CA HIS A 255 -15.91 -1.03 -21.12
C HIS A 255 -14.95 -0.52 -22.20
N GLY A 256 -14.12 -1.38 -22.79
CA GLY A 256 -13.47 -1.14 -24.09
C GLY A 256 -12.67 0.17 -24.20
N ALA A 257 -13.08 1.04 -25.13
CA ALA A 257 -12.35 2.26 -25.51
C ALA A 257 -12.19 3.27 -24.36
N PRO A 258 -13.24 3.63 -23.59
CA PRO A 258 -13.10 4.47 -22.40
C PRO A 258 -11.99 4.03 -21.43
N ILE A 259 -11.87 2.73 -21.18
CA ILE A 259 -10.81 2.19 -20.30
C ILE A 259 -9.44 2.36 -20.95
N ALA A 260 -9.27 1.99 -22.22
CA ALA A 260 -8.01 2.17 -22.93
C ALA A 260 -7.57 3.64 -22.95
N SER A 261 -8.49 4.59 -23.19
CA SER A 261 -8.19 6.02 -23.14
C SER A 261 -7.82 6.52 -21.74
N ALA A 262 -8.46 6.01 -20.69
CA ALA A 262 -8.12 6.38 -19.32
C ALA A 262 -6.70 5.90 -18.95
N ILE A 263 -6.35 4.67 -19.36
CA ILE A 263 -5.01 4.09 -19.21
C ILE A 263 -3.98 4.93 -19.96
N GLU A 264 -4.21 5.18 -21.25
CA GLU A 264 -3.34 5.98 -22.12
C GLU A 264 -3.09 7.39 -21.55
N ASN A 265 -4.14 8.07 -21.10
CA ASN A 265 -4.03 9.40 -20.49
C ASN A 265 -3.19 9.41 -19.20
N CYS A 266 -3.11 8.30 -18.46
CA CYS A 266 -2.30 8.21 -17.25
C CYS A 266 -0.82 7.97 -17.57
N VAL A 267 -0.52 7.10 -18.54
CA VAL A 267 0.88 6.82 -18.93
C VAL A 267 1.51 7.95 -19.73
N LEU A 268 0.72 8.73 -20.49
CA LEU A 268 1.21 9.89 -21.24
C LEU A 268 1.53 11.12 -20.37
N ARG A 269 1.27 11.06 -19.05
CA ARG A 269 1.66 12.15 -18.15
C ARG A 269 3.17 12.28 -18.07
N THR A 270 3.64 13.46 -17.71
CA THR A 270 5.08 13.73 -17.55
C THR A 270 5.67 12.95 -16.37
N HIS A 271 4.89 12.73 -15.32
CA HIS A 271 5.35 12.07 -14.10
C HIS A 271 4.39 11.00 -13.59
N ARG A 272 4.91 10.07 -12.79
CA ARG A 272 4.21 9.03 -12.02
C ARG A 272 4.48 9.15 -10.53
N LEU A 273 3.52 8.71 -9.73
CA LEU A 273 3.70 8.51 -8.29
C LEU A 273 4.41 7.18 -8.02
N VAL A 274 5.48 7.24 -7.22
CA VAL A 274 6.21 6.07 -6.73
C VAL A 274 6.26 6.11 -5.22
N ALA A 275 5.81 5.03 -4.57
CA ALA A 275 5.82 4.92 -3.12
C ALA A 275 7.22 4.47 -2.65
N HIS A 276 7.75 5.16 -1.64
CA HIS A 276 8.97 4.82 -0.91
C HIS A 276 8.65 4.61 0.58
N GLN A 277 9.62 4.12 1.35
CA GLN A 277 9.43 3.88 2.79
C GLN A 277 8.97 5.14 3.55
N ASP A 278 9.49 6.32 3.18
CA ASP A 278 9.25 7.59 3.87
C ASP A 278 8.22 8.52 3.20
N GLY A 279 7.63 8.12 2.07
CA GLY A 279 6.70 9.01 1.36
C GLY A 279 6.38 8.57 -0.07
N VAL A 280 5.85 9.52 -0.84
CA VAL A 280 5.56 9.33 -2.27
C VAL A 280 6.42 10.31 -3.05
N ALA A 281 7.18 9.82 -4.01
CA ALA A 281 7.95 10.64 -4.93
C ALA A 281 7.21 10.79 -6.26
N LEU A 282 7.39 11.94 -6.90
CA LEU A 282 6.97 12.18 -8.26
C LEU A 282 8.18 11.96 -9.17
N ILE A 283 8.15 10.90 -9.98
CA ILE A 283 9.25 10.52 -10.88
C ILE A 283 8.80 10.72 -12.31
N GLU A 284 9.68 11.21 -13.18
CA GLU A 284 9.37 11.36 -14.60
C GLU A 284 9.12 10.00 -15.27
N TRP A 285 8.23 9.99 -16.26
CA TRP A 285 8.09 8.83 -17.14
C TRP A 285 9.17 8.85 -18.21
N THR A 286 9.88 7.73 -18.32
CA THR A 286 10.62 7.38 -19.53
C THR A 286 9.67 6.71 -20.53
N GLU A 287 10.03 6.75 -21.82
CA GLU A 287 9.23 6.07 -22.85
C GLU A 287 9.27 4.56 -22.67
N GLU A 288 10.41 4.02 -22.24
CA GLU A 288 10.66 2.62 -21.94
C GLU A 288 9.77 2.13 -20.81
N ALA A 289 9.69 2.89 -19.72
CA ALA A 289 8.79 2.57 -18.62
C ALA A 289 7.32 2.58 -19.08
N ARG A 290 6.91 3.52 -19.94
CA ARG A 290 5.54 3.55 -20.49
C ARG A 290 5.25 2.29 -21.32
N VAL A 291 6.20 1.86 -22.14
CA VAL A 291 6.10 0.64 -22.97
C VAL A 291 6.03 -0.61 -22.09
N ALA A 292 6.92 -0.75 -21.10
CA ALA A 292 6.93 -1.89 -20.19
C ALA A 292 5.56 -2.08 -19.51
N GLU A 293 5.00 -0.97 -19.02
CA GLU A 293 3.71 -0.98 -18.33
C GLU A 293 2.56 -1.31 -19.25
N ILE A 294 2.46 -0.65 -20.41
CA ILE A 294 1.31 -0.84 -21.31
C ILE A 294 1.28 -2.26 -21.88
N LEU A 295 2.44 -2.87 -22.17
CA LEU A 295 2.53 -4.23 -22.70
C LEU A 295 1.94 -5.24 -21.71
N SER A 296 2.23 -5.09 -20.42
CA SER A 296 1.69 -5.97 -19.37
C SER A 296 0.16 -5.93 -19.30
N PHE A 297 -0.46 -4.78 -19.54
CA PHE A 297 -1.91 -4.62 -19.57
C PHE A 297 -2.52 -5.08 -20.89
N ALA A 298 -1.92 -4.70 -22.00
CA ALA A 298 -2.39 -5.06 -23.33
C ALA A 298 -2.39 -6.58 -23.53
N ASP A 299 -1.36 -7.28 -23.01
CA ASP A 299 -1.24 -8.73 -23.12
C ASP A 299 -2.36 -9.47 -22.40
N VAL A 300 -2.83 -8.93 -21.29
CA VAL A 300 -3.89 -9.56 -20.52
C VAL A 300 -5.27 -9.12 -21.01
N MET A 301 -5.45 -7.86 -21.40
CA MET A 301 -6.74 -7.36 -21.90
C MET A 301 -7.07 -7.90 -23.29
N LYS A 302 -6.07 -8.12 -24.15
CA LYS A 302 -6.21 -8.67 -25.51
C LYS A 302 -7.29 -7.96 -26.35
N THR A 303 -7.34 -6.64 -26.26
CA THR A 303 -8.28 -5.81 -27.04
C THR A 303 -7.55 -4.99 -28.10
N GLN A 304 -8.24 -4.68 -29.20
CA GLN A 304 -7.67 -3.84 -30.27
C GLN A 304 -7.26 -2.46 -29.77
N ASN A 305 -8.06 -1.84 -28.90
CA ASN A 305 -7.75 -0.52 -28.35
C ASN A 305 -6.42 -0.52 -27.57
N MET A 306 -6.17 -1.56 -26.77
CA MET A 306 -4.91 -1.66 -26.02
C MET A 306 -3.71 -1.99 -26.91
N LEU A 307 -3.93 -2.78 -27.97
CA LEU A 307 -2.91 -3.01 -29.00
C LEU A 307 -2.51 -1.70 -29.68
N ASP A 308 -3.48 -0.86 -30.01
CA ASP A 308 -3.22 0.43 -30.66
C ASP A 308 -2.46 1.39 -29.74
N VAL A 309 -2.79 1.42 -28.44
CA VAL A 309 -2.03 2.20 -27.44
C VAL A 309 -0.59 1.67 -27.34
N ALA A 310 -0.40 0.35 -27.23
CA ALA A 310 0.93 -0.25 -27.13
C ALA A 310 1.80 0.07 -28.35
N LYS A 311 1.25 0.00 -29.57
CA LYS A 311 1.94 0.38 -30.80
C LYS A 311 2.34 1.85 -30.82
N ARG A 312 1.42 2.76 -30.46
CA ARG A 312 1.73 4.20 -30.40
C ARG A 312 2.87 4.51 -29.42
N LEU A 313 2.87 3.88 -28.25
CA LEU A 313 3.93 4.09 -27.25
C LEU A 313 5.26 3.48 -27.69
N ALA A 314 5.24 2.32 -28.36
CA ALA A 314 6.44 1.76 -28.98
C ALA A 314 7.03 2.68 -30.05
N ASP A 315 6.21 3.24 -30.94
CA ASP A 315 6.65 4.19 -31.95
C ASP A 315 7.21 5.49 -31.32
N ALA A 316 6.57 5.98 -30.25
CA ALA A 316 7.03 7.14 -29.50
C ALA A 316 8.39 6.90 -28.82
N MET A 317 8.62 5.70 -28.29
CA MET A 317 9.90 5.29 -27.69
C MET A 317 11.02 5.32 -28.73
N LEU A 318 10.80 4.71 -29.89
CA LEU A 318 11.77 4.73 -30.99
C LEU A 318 12.08 6.16 -31.46
N ALA A 319 11.06 7.03 -31.55
CA ALA A 319 11.26 8.42 -31.91
C ALA A 319 12.09 9.17 -30.86
N ALA A 320 11.86 8.90 -29.57
CA ALA A 320 12.57 9.56 -28.48
C ALA A 320 14.07 9.22 -28.46
N TRP A 321 14.46 7.99 -28.85
CA TRP A 321 15.88 7.60 -28.91
C TRP A 321 16.71 8.36 -29.94
N LEU A 322 16.06 9.07 -30.87
CA LEU A 322 16.76 9.98 -31.79
C LEU A 322 17.31 11.23 -31.07
N GLU A 323 16.74 11.58 -29.91
CA GLU A 323 17.04 12.82 -29.18
C GLU A 323 17.68 12.57 -27.82
N ARG A 324 17.39 11.43 -27.17
CA ARG A 324 17.88 11.09 -25.82
C ARG A 324 18.41 9.65 -25.74
N GLY A 325 19.31 9.43 -24.78
CA GLY A 325 19.78 8.09 -24.40
C GLY A 325 18.67 7.26 -23.74
N ILE A 326 18.87 5.94 -23.72
CA ILE A 326 17.96 5.01 -23.05
C ILE A 326 18.28 4.97 -21.55
N MET A 327 17.25 4.98 -20.71
CA MET A 327 17.45 4.64 -19.29
C MET A 327 17.54 3.11 -19.16
N ILE A 328 18.73 2.58 -18.87
CA ILE A 328 19.03 1.14 -18.94
C ILE A 328 18.00 0.28 -18.19
N ASN A 329 17.72 0.60 -16.92
CA ASN A 329 16.79 -0.19 -16.10
C ASN A 329 15.37 -0.22 -16.68
N ASP A 330 14.83 0.93 -17.08
CA ASP A 330 13.49 0.99 -17.70
C ASP A 330 13.48 0.29 -19.07
N GLY A 331 14.59 0.36 -19.82
CA GLY A 331 14.79 -0.35 -21.08
C GLY A 331 14.81 -1.86 -20.93
N VAL A 332 15.48 -2.38 -19.90
CA VAL A 332 15.47 -3.81 -19.57
C VAL A 332 14.05 -4.25 -19.18
N ASP A 333 13.33 -3.45 -18.39
CA ASP A 333 11.94 -3.75 -18.04
C ASP A 333 11.02 -3.78 -19.28
N ALA A 334 11.24 -2.88 -20.24
CA ALA A 334 10.53 -2.90 -21.52
C ALA A 334 10.86 -4.17 -22.33
N LEU A 335 12.12 -4.62 -22.34
CA LEU A 335 12.53 -5.83 -23.04
C LEU A 335 11.90 -7.07 -22.41
N ARG A 336 11.94 -7.19 -21.08
CA ARG A 336 11.27 -8.26 -20.34
C ARG A 336 9.77 -8.29 -20.61
N ALA A 337 9.14 -7.12 -20.67
CA ALA A 337 7.72 -7.03 -20.98
C ALA A 337 7.40 -7.52 -22.39
N LEU A 338 8.23 -7.17 -23.39
CA LEU A 338 8.10 -7.64 -24.79
C LEU A 338 8.24 -9.16 -24.89
N GLU A 339 9.32 -9.71 -24.34
CA GLU A 339 9.60 -11.15 -24.34
C GLU A 339 8.51 -11.93 -23.60
N GLY A 340 8.05 -11.41 -22.47
CA GLY A 340 7.02 -11.99 -21.62
C GLY A 340 5.59 -11.93 -22.20
N THR A 341 5.35 -11.18 -23.28
CA THR A 341 4.01 -11.15 -23.90
C THR A 341 3.59 -12.53 -24.42
N SER A 342 2.32 -12.89 -24.21
CA SER A 342 1.70 -14.13 -24.68
C SER A 342 0.84 -13.94 -25.93
N TRP A 343 0.42 -12.71 -26.21
CA TRP A 343 -0.52 -12.37 -27.27
C TRP A 343 0.21 -12.01 -28.56
N ALA A 344 0.05 -12.85 -29.60
CA ALA A 344 0.78 -12.73 -30.86
C ALA A 344 0.82 -11.32 -31.49
N PRO A 345 -0.27 -10.51 -31.48
CA PRO A 345 -0.22 -9.15 -32.01
C PRO A 345 0.72 -8.17 -31.28
N LEU A 346 1.13 -8.48 -30.05
CA LEU A 346 2.10 -7.70 -29.26
C LEU A 346 3.54 -8.20 -29.41
N LYS A 347 3.78 -9.22 -30.22
CA LYS A 347 5.14 -9.64 -30.54
C LYS A 347 5.76 -8.66 -31.52
N PHE A 348 6.74 -7.90 -31.04
CA PHE A 348 7.46 -6.87 -31.81
C PHE A 348 8.94 -7.25 -31.96
N PRO A 349 9.29 -8.28 -32.77
CA PRO A 349 10.66 -8.78 -32.84
C PRO A 349 11.67 -7.74 -33.34
N ALA A 350 11.23 -6.82 -34.21
CA ALA A 350 12.07 -5.71 -34.64
C ALA A 350 12.41 -4.76 -33.48
N LEU A 351 11.44 -4.49 -32.61
CA LEU A 351 11.60 -3.64 -31.44
C LEU A 351 12.47 -4.32 -30.38
N GLU A 352 12.25 -5.60 -30.11
CA GLU A 352 13.07 -6.41 -29.19
C GLU A 352 14.55 -6.36 -29.59
N ARG A 353 14.84 -6.54 -30.88
CA ARG A 353 16.20 -6.45 -31.40
C ARG A 353 16.79 -5.05 -31.24
N GLN A 354 16.05 -4.01 -31.64
CA GLN A 354 16.52 -2.62 -31.52
C GLN A 354 16.78 -2.21 -30.07
N LEU A 355 15.90 -2.62 -29.15
CA LEU A 355 16.06 -2.38 -27.72
C LEU A 355 17.28 -3.11 -27.15
N SER A 356 17.50 -4.36 -27.55
CA SER A 356 18.69 -5.14 -27.17
C SER A 356 19.98 -4.48 -27.66
N GLU A 357 20.01 -4.03 -28.92
CA GLU A 357 21.15 -3.31 -29.49
C GLU A 357 21.41 -2.00 -28.74
N ARG A 358 20.35 -1.24 -28.45
CA ARG A 358 20.45 0.06 -27.78
C ARG A 358 20.92 -0.05 -26.33
N LEU A 359 20.48 -1.07 -25.59
CA LEU A 359 20.94 -1.33 -24.23
C LEU A 359 22.44 -1.62 -24.18
N VAL A 360 22.95 -2.38 -25.16
CA VAL A 360 24.38 -2.70 -25.26
C VAL A 360 25.18 -1.44 -25.62
N GLU A 361 24.70 -0.63 -26.56
CA GLU A 361 25.32 0.66 -26.91
C GLU A 361 25.43 1.60 -25.70
N GLU A 362 24.35 1.74 -24.92
CA GLU A 362 24.35 2.62 -23.75
C GLU A 362 25.27 2.11 -22.65
N ALA A 363 25.29 0.79 -22.40
CA ALA A 363 26.21 0.20 -21.42
C ALA A 363 27.68 0.46 -21.76
N GLN A 364 28.03 0.51 -23.05
CA GLN A 364 29.39 0.82 -23.48
C GLN A 364 29.82 2.27 -23.22
N ILE A 365 28.85 3.20 -23.11
CA ILE A 365 29.11 4.60 -22.72
C ILE A 365 29.44 4.67 -21.22
N GLY A 366 28.71 3.93 -20.41
CA GLY A 366 28.93 3.77 -18.97
C GLY A 366 27.68 3.25 -18.27
N CYS A 367 27.85 2.37 -17.29
CA CYS A 367 26.74 1.81 -16.53
C CYS A 367 27.11 1.50 -15.08
N ARG A 368 26.11 1.48 -14.22
CA ARG A 368 26.23 1.03 -12.82
C ARG A 368 26.21 -0.49 -12.73
N SER A 369 26.63 -1.04 -11.57
CA SER A 369 26.61 -2.50 -11.32
C SER A 369 25.22 -3.09 -11.50
N ASP A 370 24.19 -2.45 -10.94
CA ASP A 370 22.80 -2.91 -11.06
C ASP A 370 22.34 -2.92 -12.53
N GLU A 371 22.64 -1.86 -13.28
CA GLU A 371 22.29 -1.73 -14.69
C GLU A 371 22.94 -2.81 -15.56
N LEU A 372 24.24 -3.08 -15.37
CA LEU A 372 24.94 -4.13 -16.10
C LEU A 372 24.37 -5.51 -15.76
N ARG A 373 24.08 -5.77 -14.48
CA ARG A 373 23.42 -7.03 -14.05
C ARG A 373 22.09 -7.21 -14.75
N GLU A 374 21.26 -6.18 -14.79
CA GLU A 374 19.94 -6.26 -15.43
C GLU A 374 20.06 -6.60 -16.93
N ILE A 375 21.03 -6.00 -17.65
CA ILE A 375 21.31 -6.30 -19.06
C ILE A 375 21.79 -7.74 -19.25
N VAL A 376 22.80 -8.15 -18.48
CA VAL A 376 23.40 -9.49 -18.58
C VAL A 376 22.38 -10.59 -18.25
N SER A 377 21.43 -10.29 -17.36
CA SER A 377 20.38 -11.23 -16.96
C SER A 377 19.27 -11.42 -17.99
N VAL A 378 19.07 -10.47 -18.91
CA VAL A 378 17.98 -10.53 -19.91
C VAL A 378 18.47 -10.95 -21.30
N LEU A 379 19.71 -10.60 -21.67
CA LEU A 379 20.22 -10.87 -23.01
C LEU A 379 20.78 -12.29 -23.12
N ASP A 380 20.44 -12.97 -24.21
CA ASP A 380 21.18 -14.17 -24.64
C ASP A 380 22.56 -13.76 -25.17
N LEU A 381 23.60 -14.26 -24.50
CA LEU A 381 25.01 -14.02 -24.79
C LEU A 381 25.73 -15.30 -25.25
N GLU A 382 25.04 -16.44 -25.32
CA GLU A 382 25.65 -17.71 -25.66
C GLU A 382 25.84 -17.88 -27.17
N GLY A 383 26.89 -18.63 -27.54
CA GLY A 383 27.14 -19.04 -28.91
C GLY A 383 27.75 -17.98 -29.85
N PRO A 384 28.20 -18.39 -31.05
CA PRO A 384 28.96 -17.53 -31.96
C PRO A 384 28.13 -16.36 -32.53
N ALA A 385 26.80 -16.48 -32.58
CA ALA A 385 25.92 -15.43 -33.07
C ALA A 385 25.89 -14.20 -32.15
N ASN A 386 26.13 -14.39 -30.85
CA ASN A 386 26.11 -13.33 -29.84
C ASN A 386 27.52 -12.84 -29.44
N ALA A 387 28.58 -13.34 -30.09
CA ALA A 387 29.97 -13.03 -29.73
C ALA A 387 30.30 -11.52 -29.76
N GLN A 388 29.75 -10.77 -30.73
CA GLN A 388 29.95 -9.32 -30.80
C GLN A 388 29.28 -8.60 -29.62
N ARG A 389 28.09 -9.05 -29.21
CA ARG A 389 27.36 -8.51 -28.07
C ARG A 389 28.09 -8.80 -26.77
N LEU A 390 28.57 -10.04 -26.59
CA LEU A 390 29.38 -10.43 -25.44
C LEU A 390 30.65 -9.56 -25.34
N ALA A 391 31.38 -9.39 -26.44
CA ALA A 391 32.57 -8.54 -26.48
C ALA A 391 32.25 -7.07 -26.14
N ALA A 392 31.10 -6.56 -26.58
CA ALA A 392 30.66 -5.22 -26.26
C ALA A 392 30.36 -5.04 -24.76
N LEU A 393 29.73 -6.02 -24.11
CA LEU A 393 29.44 -5.99 -22.67
C LEU A 393 30.69 -6.23 -21.81
N GLN A 394 31.64 -7.05 -22.28
CA GLN A 394 32.97 -7.15 -21.66
C GLN A 394 33.66 -5.77 -21.65
N ALA A 395 33.66 -5.06 -22.79
CA ALA A 395 34.21 -3.71 -22.85
C ALA A 395 33.44 -2.72 -21.96
N ALA A 396 32.12 -2.85 -21.85
CA ALA A 396 31.31 -2.03 -20.95
C ALA A 396 31.68 -2.24 -19.47
N PHE A 397 31.90 -3.49 -19.06
CA PHE A 397 32.39 -3.83 -17.72
C PHE A 397 33.73 -3.15 -17.45
N GLU A 398 34.70 -3.30 -18.35
CA GLU A 398 36.03 -2.70 -18.18
C GLU A 398 35.99 -1.16 -18.14
N ASN A 399 35.21 -0.54 -19.03
CA ASN A 399 35.05 0.92 -19.07
C ASN A 399 34.37 1.46 -17.81
N SER A 400 33.46 0.68 -17.22
CA SER A 400 32.66 1.10 -16.06
C SER A 400 33.16 0.47 -14.75
N ARG A 401 34.29 -0.23 -14.75
CA ARG A 401 34.80 -1.03 -13.61
C ARG A 401 34.86 -0.22 -12.31
N TYR A 402 35.28 1.05 -12.39
CA TYR A 402 35.29 1.97 -11.25
C TYR A 402 33.88 2.33 -10.74
N GLN A 403 32.92 2.56 -11.64
CA GLN A 403 31.52 2.87 -11.29
C GLN A 403 30.80 1.63 -10.73
N ILE A 404 31.11 0.45 -11.24
CA ILE A 404 30.61 -0.83 -10.71
C ILE A 404 31.16 -1.05 -9.30
N ALA A 405 32.45 -0.77 -9.08
CA ALA A 405 33.09 -0.89 -7.77
C ALA A 405 32.53 0.04 -6.70
N SER A 406 31.86 1.15 -7.05
CA SER A 406 31.24 2.04 -6.06
C SER A 406 30.07 1.40 -5.32
N ALA A 407 29.48 0.31 -5.86
CA ALA A 407 28.43 -0.44 -5.17
C ALA A 407 28.91 -1.05 -3.83
N ILE A 408 30.22 -1.35 -3.72
CA ILE A 408 30.84 -1.83 -2.47
C ILE A 408 30.74 -0.74 -1.38
N ASP A 409 30.99 0.51 -1.76
CA ASP A 409 31.00 1.66 -0.85
C ASP A 409 29.58 2.01 -0.34
N GLU A 410 28.55 1.54 -1.03
CA GLU A 410 27.13 1.71 -0.69
C GLU A 410 26.57 0.64 0.25
N CYS A 411 27.31 -0.46 0.49
CA CYS A 411 26.86 -1.55 1.36
C CYS A 411 26.69 -1.10 2.81
N ARG A 412 25.55 -1.41 3.43
CA ARG A 412 25.23 -1.05 4.83
C ARG A 412 24.76 -2.22 5.69
N ARG A 413 24.54 -3.39 5.09
CA ARG A 413 24.14 -4.63 5.78
C ARG A 413 24.65 -5.85 5.05
N ASP A 414 24.72 -7.00 5.74
CA ASP A 414 25.17 -8.29 5.17
C ASP A 414 24.50 -8.63 3.84
N GLY A 415 23.21 -8.36 3.72
CA GLY A 415 22.46 -8.62 2.49
C GLY A 415 22.95 -7.82 1.29
N ASP A 416 23.52 -6.63 1.51
CA ASP A 416 24.04 -5.78 0.44
C ASP A 416 25.37 -6.34 -0.07
N PHE A 417 26.27 -6.73 0.83
CA PHE A 417 27.55 -7.38 0.47
C PHE A 417 27.33 -8.67 -0.31
N LYS A 418 26.35 -9.48 0.13
CA LYS A 418 25.96 -10.68 -0.61
C LYS A 418 25.45 -10.33 -2.00
N GLY A 419 24.57 -9.32 -2.13
CA GLY A 419 24.05 -8.89 -3.42
C GLY A 419 25.16 -8.44 -4.38
N VAL A 420 26.11 -7.62 -3.90
CA VAL A 420 27.25 -7.17 -4.72
C VAL A 420 28.16 -8.35 -5.11
N ARG A 421 28.37 -9.33 -4.22
CA ARG A 421 29.10 -10.56 -4.59
C ARG A 421 28.37 -11.32 -5.70
N ASP A 422 27.07 -11.55 -5.54
CA ASP A 422 26.24 -12.27 -6.51
C ASP A 422 26.32 -11.58 -7.89
N ASP A 423 26.34 -10.23 -7.93
CA ASP A 423 26.52 -9.45 -9.16
C ASP A 423 27.89 -9.72 -9.82
N TYR A 424 29.00 -9.68 -9.07
CA TYR A 424 30.33 -9.96 -9.62
C TYR A 424 30.46 -11.41 -10.10
N GLU A 425 29.96 -12.38 -9.33
CA GLU A 425 29.96 -13.79 -9.75
C GLU A 425 29.14 -14.00 -11.02
N LEU A 426 28.02 -13.27 -11.19
CA LEU A 426 27.28 -13.24 -12.44
C LEU A 426 28.11 -12.68 -13.60
N PHE A 427 28.85 -11.59 -13.38
CA PHE A 427 29.72 -11.01 -14.42
C PHE A 427 30.85 -11.96 -14.80
N ALA A 428 31.53 -12.57 -13.83
CA ALA A 428 32.60 -13.53 -14.09
C ALA A 428 32.09 -14.76 -14.85
N SER A 429 30.94 -15.31 -14.45
CA SER A 429 30.37 -16.51 -15.07
C SER A 429 29.78 -16.25 -16.46
N THR A 430 29.11 -15.11 -16.67
CA THR A 430 28.41 -14.80 -17.93
C THR A 430 29.30 -14.06 -18.92
N LEU A 431 30.07 -13.07 -18.45
CA LEU A 431 30.95 -12.26 -19.30
C LEU A 431 32.37 -12.83 -19.40
N GLY A 432 32.79 -13.71 -18.48
CA GLY A 432 34.16 -14.23 -18.47
C GLY A 432 35.21 -13.19 -18.08
N VAL A 433 34.82 -12.15 -17.33
CA VAL A 433 35.71 -11.09 -16.86
C VAL A 433 36.41 -11.49 -15.56
N ASP A 434 37.62 -10.97 -15.33
CA ASP A 434 38.35 -11.16 -14.07
C ASP A 434 37.87 -10.15 -13.02
N ILE A 435 37.42 -10.69 -11.89
CA ILE A 435 36.83 -9.97 -10.76
C ILE A 435 37.66 -10.10 -9.47
N SER A 436 38.89 -10.61 -9.55
CA SER A 436 39.69 -10.96 -8.38
C SER A 436 39.94 -9.76 -7.46
N GLU A 437 40.26 -8.61 -8.03
CA GLU A 437 40.51 -7.37 -7.28
C GLU A 437 39.23 -6.85 -6.59
N GLU A 438 38.09 -6.96 -7.26
CA GLU A 438 36.80 -6.51 -6.75
C GLU A 438 36.31 -7.40 -5.60
N LEU A 439 36.52 -8.71 -5.68
CA LEU A 439 36.20 -9.64 -4.58
C LEU A 439 37.08 -9.40 -3.35
N GLU A 440 38.38 -9.16 -3.54
CA GLU A 440 39.28 -8.83 -2.42
C GLU A 440 38.84 -7.54 -1.71
N ARG A 441 38.46 -6.51 -2.49
CA ARG A 441 37.95 -5.26 -1.93
C ARG A 441 36.61 -5.45 -1.20
N LEU A 442 35.72 -6.26 -1.75
CA LEU A 442 34.43 -6.58 -1.14
C LEU A 442 34.60 -7.35 0.18
N ASP A 443 35.50 -8.34 0.21
CA ASP A 443 35.82 -9.13 1.40
C ASP A 443 36.38 -8.26 2.52
N ALA A 444 37.31 -7.35 2.20
CA ALA A 444 37.85 -6.39 3.15
C ALA A 444 36.76 -5.50 3.75
N ALA A 445 35.89 -4.93 2.91
CA ALA A 445 34.79 -4.07 3.36
C ALA A 445 33.76 -4.84 4.20
N HIS A 446 33.47 -6.11 3.86
CA HIS A 446 32.55 -6.95 4.63
C HIS A 446 33.11 -7.32 6.01
N SER A 447 34.41 -7.59 6.10
CA SER A 447 35.09 -7.83 7.38
C SER A 447 35.01 -6.60 8.29
N GLU A 448 35.29 -5.40 7.78
CA GLU A 448 35.18 -4.16 8.54
C GLU A 448 33.76 -3.90 9.06
N TYR A 449 32.74 -4.20 8.24
CA TYR A 449 31.34 -4.11 8.64
C TYR A 449 30.99 -5.12 9.75
N SER A 450 31.44 -6.37 9.61
CA SER A 450 31.14 -7.45 10.57
C SER A 450 31.69 -7.13 11.96
N ASP A 451 32.94 -6.67 12.03
CA ASP A 451 33.58 -6.25 13.28
C ASP A 451 32.81 -5.11 13.97
N TYR A 452 32.22 -4.20 13.19
CA TYR A 452 31.40 -3.10 13.70
C TYR A 452 30.04 -3.58 14.25
N GLU A 453 29.36 -4.50 13.57
CA GLU A 453 28.07 -5.02 14.02
C GLU A 453 28.18 -5.91 15.26
N GLU A 454 29.25 -6.70 15.41
CA GLU A 454 29.48 -7.48 16.63
C GLU A 454 29.54 -6.57 17.87
N GLN A 455 30.28 -5.47 17.79
CA GLN A 455 30.38 -4.48 18.87
C GLN A 455 29.03 -3.82 19.20
N ARG A 456 28.15 -3.69 18.21
CA ARG A 456 26.81 -3.12 18.37
C ARG A 456 25.82 -4.12 18.96
N ALA A 457 25.90 -5.39 18.57
CA ALA A 457 25.03 -6.46 19.05
C ALA A 457 25.19 -6.67 20.57
N ASP A 458 26.42 -6.61 21.06
CA ASP A 458 26.73 -6.69 22.49
C ASP A 458 26.00 -5.60 23.29
N GLN A 459 25.90 -4.38 22.76
CA GLN A 459 25.21 -3.26 23.42
C GLN A 459 23.67 -3.42 23.40
N MET A 460 23.10 -3.96 22.32
CA MET A 460 21.64 -4.13 22.17
C MET A 460 21.06 -5.27 23.02
N MET A 461 21.84 -6.32 23.31
CA MET A 461 21.41 -7.46 24.13
C MET A 461 21.10 -7.05 25.57
N ASP A 462 21.81 -6.06 26.09
CA ASP A 462 21.55 -5.50 27.42
C ASP A 462 20.21 -4.76 27.46
N GLU A 463 19.87 -3.96 26.43
CA GLU A 463 18.58 -3.26 26.35
C GLU A 463 17.37 -4.22 26.16
N TYR A 464 17.52 -5.31 25.40
CA TYR A 464 16.43 -6.25 25.16
C TYR A 464 15.98 -6.96 26.45
N ARG A 465 16.93 -7.29 27.33
CA ARG A 465 16.65 -7.92 28.63
C ARG A 465 15.76 -7.02 29.49
N GLU A 466 15.99 -5.71 29.48
CA GLU A 466 15.17 -4.75 30.23
C GLU A 466 13.72 -4.68 29.72
N ARG A 467 13.50 -4.62 28.39
CA ARG A 467 12.15 -4.53 27.81
C ARG A 467 11.29 -5.78 28.04
N GLN A 468 11.90 -6.98 28.08
CA GLN A 468 11.15 -8.20 28.36
C GLN A 468 10.59 -8.25 29.79
N HIS A 469 11.32 -7.68 30.75
CA HIS A 469 10.84 -7.57 32.13
C HIS A 469 9.60 -6.67 32.23
N GLU A 470 9.55 -5.56 31.48
CA GLU A 470 8.42 -4.64 31.45
C GLU A 470 7.16 -5.23 30.79
N ALA A 471 7.32 -6.00 29.71
CA ALA A 471 6.20 -6.61 28.99
C ALA A 471 5.44 -7.64 29.84
N ARG A 472 6.15 -8.47 30.62
CA ARG A 472 5.53 -9.46 31.52
C ARG A 472 4.70 -8.80 32.62
N ALA A 473 5.20 -7.72 33.21
CA ALA A 473 4.46 -6.94 34.20
C ALA A 473 3.15 -6.34 33.64
N SER A 474 3.11 -6.05 32.33
CA SER A 474 1.92 -5.52 31.65
C SER A 474 0.80 -6.57 31.48
N GLU A 475 1.14 -7.84 31.26
CA GLU A 475 0.15 -8.92 31.06
C GLU A 475 -0.55 -9.34 32.35
N ASP A 476 0.18 -9.40 33.46
CA ASP A 476 -0.39 -9.77 34.76
C ASP A 476 -1.44 -8.74 35.22
N ASN A 477 -1.16 -7.45 34.98
CA ASN A 477 -2.13 -6.37 35.19
C ASN A 477 -3.43 -6.53 34.36
N VAL A 478 -3.33 -7.10 33.16
CA VAL A 478 -4.51 -7.37 32.31
C VAL A 478 -5.29 -8.57 32.85
N ARG A 479 -4.61 -9.64 33.28
CA ARG A 479 -5.27 -10.82 33.89
C ARG A 479 -6.09 -10.45 35.12
N ASP A 480 -5.53 -9.61 35.99
CA ASP A 480 -6.21 -9.13 37.20
C ASP A 480 -7.51 -8.38 36.86
N MET A 481 -7.48 -7.53 35.84
CA MET A 481 -8.65 -6.77 35.39
C MET A 481 -9.78 -7.67 34.89
N PHE A 482 -9.50 -8.73 34.11
CA PHE A 482 -10.54 -9.64 33.62
C PHE A 482 -11.00 -10.67 34.66
N GLY A 483 -10.28 -10.81 35.77
CA GLY A 483 -10.67 -11.66 36.89
C GLY A 483 -12.04 -11.29 37.49
N SER A 484 -12.38 -10.01 37.55
CA SER A 484 -13.67 -9.53 38.09
C SER A 484 -14.88 -9.92 37.23
N LEU A 485 -14.70 -10.22 35.93
CA LEU A 485 -15.78 -10.67 35.04
C LEU A 485 -16.10 -12.16 35.18
N ARG A 486 -15.24 -12.95 35.85
CA ARG A 486 -15.49 -14.37 36.13
C ARG A 486 -16.43 -14.55 37.33
N SER A 487 -16.59 -13.50 38.14
CA SER A 487 -17.51 -13.43 39.27
C SER A 487 -18.72 -12.60 38.83
N GLY A 488 -19.87 -13.22 38.57
CA GLY A 488 -21.08 -12.50 38.18
C GLY A 488 -21.51 -11.44 39.22
N PRO A 489 -22.29 -10.41 38.85
CA PRO A 489 -22.84 -9.48 39.82
C PRO A 489 -23.90 -10.20 40.67
N GLY A 490 -23.51 -10.65 41.85
CA GLY A 490 -24.40 -11.31 42.80
C GLY A 490 -23.68 -12.02 43.95
N GLU A 491 -23.25 -11.24 44.94
CA GLU A 491 -23.76 -11.40 46.31
C GLU A 491 -24.39 -10.07 46.75
#